data_AF-A0A2G2GAF8-F1
#
_entry.id   AF-A0A2G2GAF8-F1
#
_cell.length_a   1.000
_cell.length_b   1.000
_cell.length_c   1.000
_cell.angle_alpha   90.00
_cell.angle_beta   90.00
_cell.angle_gamma   90.00
#
_symmetry.space_group_name_H-M   'P 1'
#
loop_
_entity.id
_entity.type
_entity.pdbx_description
1 polymer ?
#
loop_
_entity_poly.entity_id
_entity_poly.type
_entity_poly.pdbx_seq_one_letter_code
_entity_poly.pdbx_strand_id
1 'polypeptide(L)'
;MSDILKELKKFAVDYTLLYIEDNAGLRINVEKLLSKFFSNVFTAENGREGLDMFKKHQPDIIITDINMPEMNGLDMAEKIKSIIPSSKIIIMSAHEEKEYLHQAIDAGIFRYLNKPAKTNILVKALYDTILVIQKEEDNLLLQVQLQDIFNYQNNIIIMLKDKKPTLVNHRFLDFFDVDNIDNFLEKKDAFDSLLLEHDEFLYTTQANTWYKQACKTPGKLYHTKIKNSAGEARHLILKARKIPNKDNYFVLSFDDITELNLMKLFDKSSANDDKINEDTESVLKLMKVVHDNSAEIKVHNFYRGLTITNPAVLTKVSDKETVLKTSNSQLKVVQLVKNTVLSSEIFPTPVLIKSIKKVDFEKQTISFSKMQFLSRSATDRKYIRLEPEKDTRISLFYQERKFTAECSILDISLVSIKVQVSALPPGVETSVPLNVSIILPTNAQPLIINTNTRVFRIDENPKSFDLILMYELHDKTLYMLKEYMANRQMILIREFRSLELKL
;
A
#
# COMPACT_ATOMS: atom_id res chain seq x y z
N MET A 1 42.87 25.33 7.11
CA MET A 1 43.97 24.45 7.63
C MET A 1 43.84 24.25 9.14
N SER A 2 43.59 25.31 9.92
CA SER A 2 43.17 25.22 11.34
C SER A 2 42.02 24.21 11.54
N ASP A 3 41.04 24.24 10.66
CA ASP A 3 39.76 23.56 10.91
C ASP A 3 39.84 22.05 10.64
N ILE A 4 40.46 21.64 9.53
CA ILE A 4 40.74 20.22 9.24
C ILE A 4 41.61 19.59 10.36
N LEU A 5 42.59 20.33 10.87
CA LEU A 5 43.46 19.82 11.92
C LEU A 5 42.72 19.67 13.27
N LYS A 6 41.79 20.58 13.57
CA LYS A 6 40.91 20.48 14.74
C LYS A 6 39.91 19.33 14.59
N GLU A 7 39.33 19.15 13.41
CA GLU A 7 38.38 18.08 13.14
C GLU A 7 39.08 16.71 13.13
N LEU A 8 40.26 16.58 12.54
CA LEU A 8 41.04 15.35 12.59
C LEU A 8 41.33 14.95 14.04
N LYS A 9 41.75 15.90 14.89
CA LYS A 9 41.95 15.64 16.33
C LYS A 9 40.68 15.20 17.05
N LYS A 10 39.51 15.65 16.59
CA LYS A 10 38.23 15.26 17.19
C LYS A 10 37.85 13.83 16.81
N PHE A 11 38.01 13.47 15.54
CA PHE A 11 37.52 12.19 15.01
C PHE A 11 38.53 11.05 15.11
N ALA A 12 39.83 11.32 14.95
CA ALA A 12 40.87 10.28 14.90
C ALA A 12 41.08 9.53 16.24
N VAL A 13 40.59 10.08 17.35
CA VAL A 13 40.72 9.50 18.70
C VAL A 13 40.07 8.12 18.79
N ASP A 14 38.98 7.91 18.04
CA ASP A 14 38.19 6.68 18.06
C ASP A 14 38.72 5.62 17.07
N TYR A 15 39.71 5.98 16.24
CA TYR A 15 40.29 5.09 15.23
C TYR A 15 41.67 4.59 15.67
N THR A 16 41.98 3.40 15.19
CA THR A 16 43.27 2.73 15.35
C THR A 16 44.06 2.83 14.06
N LEU A 17 45.37 3.10 14.18
CA LEU A 17 46.24 3.27 13.01
C LEU A 17 47.47 2.38 13.12
N LEU A 18 47.86 1.75 12.01
CA LEU A 18 49.12 1.04 11.86
C LEU A 18 50.03 1.78 10.88
N TYR A 19 51.22 2.18 11.32
CA TYR A 19 52.24 2.83 10.48
C TYR A 19 53.46 1.93 10.27
N ILE A 20 53.85 1.72 9.02
CA ILE A 20 54.83 0.71 8.64
C ILE A 20 55.94 1.38 7.84
N GLU A 21 57.16 1.33 8.37
CA GLU A 21 58.33 2.06 7.87
C GLU A 21 59.61 1.37 8.35
N ASP A 22 60.53 1.03 7.44
CA ASP A 22 61.79 0.35 7.78
C ASP A 22 62.80 1.29 8.47
N ASN A 23 62.81 2.57 8.08
CA ASN A 23 63.64 3.58 8.71
C ASN A 23 63.16 3.92 10.14
N ALA A 24 63.88 3.44 11.16
CA ALA A 24 63.55 3.66 12.56
C ALA A 24 63.39 5.16 12.95
N GLY A 25 64.21 6.05 12.37
CA GLY A 25 64.14 7.47 12.65
C GLY A 25 62.87 8.12 12.10
N LEU A 26 62.48 7.78 10.87
CA LEU A 26 61.21 8.23 10.28
C LEU A 26 60.01 7.61 11.01
N ARG A 27 60.09 6.31 11.33
CA ARG A 27 59.08 5.58 12.10
C ARG A 27 58.72 6.30 13.40
N ILE A 28 59.72 6.56 14.24
CA ILE A 28 59.55 7.26 15.54
C ILE A 28 59.00 8.68 15.36
N ASN A 29 59.46 9.42 14.36
CA ASN A 29 59.04 10.81 14.14
C ASN A 29 57.59 10.90 13.68
N VAL A 30 57.18 10.04 12.76
CA VAL A 30 55.80 10.00 12.25
C VAL A 30 54.86 9.40 13.28
N GLU A 31 55.28 8.36 14.02
CA GLU A 31 54.52 7.83 15.17
C GLU A 31 54.19 8.93 16.18
N LYS A 32 55.18 9.73 16.59
CA LYS A 32 54.98 10.89 17.49
C LYS A 32 54.03 11.94 16.91
N LEU A 33 54.01 12.11 15.59
CA LEU A 33 53.08 13.01 14.92
C LEU A 33 51.66 12.44 14.94
N LEU A 34 51.49 11.17 14.57
CA LEU A 34 50.19 10.49 14.50
C LEU A 34 49.55 10.32 15.88
N SER A 35 50.36 10.07 16.91
CA SER A 35 49.92 9.97 18.31
C SER A 35 49.34 11.28 18.87
N LYS A 36 49.46 12.41 18.15
CA LYS A 36 48.76 13.66 18.51
C LYS A 36 47.29 13.69 18.06
N PHE A 37 46.88 12.71 17.26
CA PHE A 37 45.56 12.62 16.64
C PHE A 37 44.84 11.31 17.01
N PHE A 38 45.56 10.18 16.99
CA PHE A 38 45.00 8.85 17.26
C PHE A 38 45.33 8.40 18.68
N SER A 39 44.40 7.71 19.34
CA SER A 39 44.64 7.12 20.66
C SER A 39 45.55 5.89 20.60
N ASN A 40 45.44 5.13 19.50
CA ASN A 40 46.17 3.88 19.30
C ASN A 40 46.91 3.94 17.97
N VAL A 41 48.23 4.11 18.05
CA VAL A 41 49.14 4.01 16.90
C VAL A 41 50.04 2.80 17.12
N PHE A 42 49.95 1.84 16.22
CA PHE A 42 50.85 0.71 16.14
C PHE A 42 51.90 0.98 15.07
N THR A 43 53.10 0.44 15.26
CA THR A 43 54.17 0.56 14.27
C THR A 43 54.77 -0.79 13.95
N ALA A 44 55.25 -0.95 12.72
CA ALA A 44 56.04 -2.09 12.29
C ALA A 44 57.21 -1.63 11.41
N GLU A 45 58.28 -2.42 11.37
CA GLU A 45 59.49 -2.10 10.62
C GLU A 45 59.57 -2.74 9.24
N ASN A 46 58.64 -3.63 8.91
CA ASN A 46 58.55 -4.22 7.57
C ASN A 46 57.14 -4.75 7.29
N GLY A 47 56.87 -5.17 6.06
CA GLY A 47 55.55 -5.68 5.67
C GLY A 47 55.15 -7.01 6.33
N ARG A 48 56.11 -7.82 6.80
CA ARG A 48 55.83 -9.07 7.51
C ARG A 48 55.29 -8.77 8.91
N GLU A 49 56.02 -7.97 9.68
CA GLU A 49 55.57 -7.51 11.00
C GLU A 49 54.27 -6.69 10.87
N GLY A 50 54.17 -5.85 9.83
CA GLY A 50 52.95 -5.08 9.53
C GLY A 50 51.72 -5.99 9.32
N LEU A 51 51.85 -7.08 8.57
CA LEU A 51 50.78 -8.05 8.38
C LEU A 51 50.39 -8.76 9.69
N ASP A 52 51.37 -9.08 10.54
CA ASP A 52 51.12 -9.74 11.82
C ASP A 52 50.43 -8.78 12.81
N MET A 53 50.87 -7.52 12.85
CA MET A 53 50.20 -6.46 13.61
C MET A 53 48.79 -6.21 13.11
N PHE A 54 48.56 -6.22 11.79
CA PHE A 54 47.23 -6.11 11.21
C PHE A 54 46.31 -7.23 11.68
N LYS A 55 46.75 -8.49 11.62
CA LYS A 55 45.95 -9.63 12.08
C LYS A 55 45.64 -9.58 13.57
N LYS A 56 46.57 -9.07 14.37
CA LYS A 56 46.45 -9.00 15.83
C LYS A 56 45.55 -7.85 16.29
N HIS A 57 45.66 -6.69 15.67
CA HIS A 57 45.04 -5.45 16.16
C HIS A 57 43.90 -4.93 15.27
N GLN A 58 43.75 -5.44 14.04
CA GLN A 58 42.75 -5.03 13.05
C GLN A 58 42.59 -3.51 12.94
N PRO A 59 43.68 -2.77 12.62
CA PRO A 59 43.65 -1.32 12.56
C PRO A 59 42.68 -0.80 11.49
N ASP A 60 42.01 0.31 11.78
CA ASP A 60 41.06 0.97 10.86
C ASP A 60 41.78 1.60 9.66
N ILE A 61 42.98 2.13 9.90
CA ILE A 61 43.82 2.80 8.89
C ILE A 61 45.22 2.21 8.90
N ILE A 62 45.73 1.88 7.72
CA ILE A 62 47.11 1.43 7.53
C ILE A 62 47.84 2.46 6.68
N ILE A 63 49.02 2.86 7.13
CA ILE A 63 49.96 3.67 6.35
C ILE A 63 51.24 2.85 6.19
N THR A 64 51.68 2.65 4.95
CA THR A 64 52.87 1.83 4.68
C THR A 64 53.78 2.47 3.65
N ASP A 65 55.08 2.24 3.80
CA ASP A 65 56.02 2.36 2.68
C ASP A 65 55.81 1.22 1.67
N ILE A 66 56.33 1.38 0.44
CA ILE A 66 56.41 0.31 -0.55
C ILE A 66 57.66 -0.52 -0.31
N ASN A 67 58.84 0.10 -0.34
CA ASN A 67 60.11 -0.60 -0.40
C ASN A 67 60.64 -0.86 1.01
N MET A 68 60.41 -2.06 1.52
CA MET A 68 60.85 -2.51 2.84
C MET A 68 61.45 -3.91 2.78
N PRO A 69 62.36 -4.27 3.70
CA PRO A 69 62.93 -5.62 3.78
C PRO A 69 61.85 -6.66 4.09
N GLU A 70 62.15 -7.94 3.86
CA GLU A 70 61.28 -9.12 4.11
C GLU A 70 59.97 -9.22 3.32
N MET A 71 59.15 -8.16 3.32
CA MET A 71 57.92 -8.05 2.54
C MET A 71 57.68 -6.57 2.21
N ASN A 72 57.47 -6.29 0.93
CA ASN A 72 57.14 -4.95 0.47
C ASN A 72 55.69 -4.58 0.87
N GLY A 73 55.37 -3.28 0.86
CA GLY A 73 54.05 -2.78 1.28
C GLY A 73 52.90 -3.18 0.36
N LEU A 74 53.15 -3.44 -0.93
CA LEU A 74 52.12 -3.85 -1.89
C LEU A 74 51.72 -5.32 -1.69
N ASP A 75 52.70 -6.22 -1.59
CA ASP A 75 52.49 -7.64 -1.27
C ASP A 75 51.75 -7.80 0.06
N MET A 76 52.08 -6.96 1.04
CA MET A 76 51.37 -6.91 2.32
C MET A 76 49.93 -6.41 2.12
N ALA A 77 49.72 -5.33 1.36
CA ALA A 77 48.40 -4.78 1.11
C ALA A 77 47.47 -5.77 0.41
N GLU A 78 47.96 -6.51 -0.58
CA GLU A 78 47.21 -7.58 -1.24
C GLU A 78 46.77 -8.65 -0.24
N LYS A 79 47.67 -9.08 0.65
CA LYS A 79 47.34 -10.03 1.72
C LYS A 79 46.31 -9.47 2.69
N ILE A 80 46.46 -8.22 3.12
CA ILE A 80 45.48 -7.57 3.99
C ILE A 80 44.11 -7.51 3.30
N LYS A 81 44.06 -7.12 2.03
CA LYS A 81 42.82 -7.01 1.24
C LYS A 81 42.16 -8.36 0.99
N SER A 82 42.93 -9.45 0.93
CA SER A 82 42.38 -10.81 0.87
C SER A 82 41.69 -11.25 2.18
N ILE A 83 42.10 -10.67 3.31
CA ILE A 83 41.50 -10.94 4.63
C ILE A 83 40.31 -9.99 4.87
N ILE A 84 40.51 -8.69 4.68
CA ILE A 84 39.50 -7.64 4.85
C ILE A 84 39.54 -6.71 3.62
N PRO A 85 38.68 -6.95 2.61
CA PRO A 85 38.66 -6.13 1.39
C PRO A 85 38.41 -4.63 1.63
N SER A 86 37.69 -4.30 2.70
CA SER A 86 37.31 -2.92 3.06
C SER A 86 38.43 -2.10 3.73
N SER A 87 39.54 -2.71 4.14
CA SER A 87 40.63 -2.03 4.86
C SER A 87 41.14 -0.80 4.12
N LYS A 88 41.40 0.30 4.85
CA LYS A 88 41.90 1.55 4.26
C LYS A 88 43.41 1.61 4.35
N ILE A 89 44.08 1.43 3.21
CA ILE A 89 45.53 1.43 3.11
C ILE A 89 45.99 2.69 2.36
N ILE A 90 46.88 3.44 2.97
CA ILE A 90 47.55 4.61 2.40
C ILE A 90 49.01 4.22 2.16
N ILE A 91 49.45 4.30 0.91
CA ILE A 91 50.85 4.09 0.56
C ILE A 91 51.59 5.43 0.58
N MET A 92 52.79 5.43 1.15
CA MET A 92 53.75 6.54 1.07
C MET A 92 54.99 6.07 0.32
N SER A 93 55.35 6.72 -0.80
CA SER A 93 56.35 6.19 -1.75
C SER A 93 57.27 7.27 -2.30
N ALA A 94 58.51 6.95 -2.65
CA ALA A 94 59.47 7.91 -3.21
C ALA A 94 59.15 8.26 -4.68
N HIS A 95 59.59 9.43 -5.17
CA HIS A 95 59.22 9.94 -6.50
C HIS A 95 59.63 9.03 -7.69
N GLU A 96 60.59 8.13 -7.46
CA GLU A 96 61.15 7.20 -8.46
C GLU A 96 60.30 5.93 -8.64
N GLU A 97 59.24 5.75 -7.84
CA GLU A 97 58.43 4.52 -7.75
C GLU A 97 57.08 4.60 -8.51
N LYS A 98 56.97 5.45 -9.54
CA LYS A 98 55.70 5.63 -10.30
C LYS A 98 55.22 4.36 -11.00
N GLU A 99 56.12 3.42 -11.29
CA GLU A 99 55.79 2.13 -11.92
C GLU A 99 54.86 1.28 -11.03
N TYR A 100 54.88 1.51 -9.72
CA TYR A 100 54.04 0.81 -8.75
C TYR A 100 52.61 1.35 -8.65
N LEU A 101 52.28 2.44 -9.35
CA LEU A 101 50.93 3.05 -9.28
C LEU A 101 49.85 2.10 -9.80
N HIS A 102 50.13 1.36 -10.88
CA HIS A 102 49.19 0.39 -11.44
C HIS A 102 48.94 -0.77 -10.47
N GLN A 103 50.01 -1.31 -9.87
CA GLN A 103 49.90 -2.36 -8.86
C GLN A 103 49.13 -1.90 -7.61
N ALA A 104 49.33 -0.64 -7.17
CA ALA A 104 48.58 -0.07 -6.06
C ALA A 104 47.06 0.05 -6.38
N ILE A 105 46.71 0.38 -7.62
CA ILE A 105 45.30 0.41 -8.06
C ILE A 105 44.71 -1.00 -8.04
N ASP A 106 45.43 -1.97 -8.61
CA ASP A 106 44.99 -3.37 -8.69
C ASP A 106 44.86 -4.00 -7.29
N ALA A 107 45.75 -3.64 -6.36
CA ALA A 107 45.69 -4.04 -4.96
C ALA A 107 44.58 -3.31 -4.15
N GLY A 108 43.82 -2.39 -4.76
CA GLY A 108 42.71 -1.69 -4.08
C GLY A 108 43.14 -0.71 -2.99
N ILE A 109 44.32 -0.09 -3.14
CA ILE A 109 44.86 0.92 -2.24
C ILE A 109 43.96 2.16 -2.22
N PHE A 110 43.73 2.71 -1.03
CA PHE A 110 42.79 3.82 -0.85
C PHE A 110 43.41 5.17 -1.27
N ARG A 111 44.69 5.38 -0.96
CA ARG A 111 45.44 6.59 -1.32
C ARG A 111 46.92 6.29 -1.53
N TYR A 112 47.55 7.08 -2.40
CA TYR A 112 48.98 7.07 -2.64
C TYR A 112 49.54 8.48 -2.40
N LEU A 113 50.60 8.59 -1.61
CA LEU A 113 51.24 9.85 -1.21
C LEU A 113 52.74 9.81 -1.53
N ASN A 114 53.28 10.91 -2.06
CA ASN A 114 54.72 11.02 -2.33
C ASN A 114 55.50 11.37 -1.06
N LYS A 115 56.63 10.68 -0.82
CA LYS A 115 57.64 11.01 0.17
C LYS A 115 58.61 12.09 -0.38
N PRO A 116 59.05 13.07 0.44
CA PRO A 116 58.54 13.35 1.78
C PRO A 116 57.14 13.99 1.72
N ALA A 117 56.16 13.39 2.38
CA ALA A 117 54.81 13.93 2.41
C ALA A 117 54.78 15.15 3.34
N LYS A 118 54.37 16.30 2.83
CA LYS A 118 54.13 17.48 3.67
C LYS A 118 53.03 17.15 4.68
N THR A 119 53.20 17.60 5.93
CA THR A 119 52.26 17.32 7.03
C THR A 119 50.81 17.65 6.68
N ASN A 120 50.57 18.75 5.95
CA ASN A 120 49.23 19.13 5.52
C ASN A 120 48.59 18.13 4.53
N ILE A 121 49.39 17.47 3.69
CA ILE A 121 48.92 16.45 2.74
C ILE A 121 48.55 15.18 3.51
N LEU A 122 49.41 14.73 4.43
CA LEU A 122 49.16 13.55 5.26
C LEU A 122 47.91 13.74 6.14
N VAL A 123 47.80 14.89 6.82
CA VAL A 123 46.62 15.24 7.64
C VAL A 123 45.35 15.22 6.81
N LYS A 124 45.37 15.78 5.59
CA LYS A 124 44.20 15.77 4.71
C LYS A 124 43.85 14.33 4.29
N ALA A 125 44.84 13.53 3.89
CA ALA A 125 44.61 12.15 3.47
C ALA A 125 44.00 11.30 4.60
N LEU A 126 44.48 11.47 5.83
CA LEU A 126 43.94 10.82 7.03
C LEU A 126 42.49 11.26 7.31
N TYR A 127 42.24 12.56 7.27
CA TYR A 127 40.90 13.10 7.45
C TYR A 127 39.91 12.58 6.40
N ASP A 128 40.28 12.61 5.12
CA ASP A 128 39.47 12.07 4.02
C ASP A 128 39.22 10.56 4.19
N THR A 129 40.19 9.82 4.74
CA THR A 129 40.06 8.38 5.01
C THR A 129 39.05 8.12 6.12
N ILE A 130 39.15 8.84 7.24
CA ILE A 130 38.21 8.73 8.36
C ILE A 130 36.79 9.05 7.91
N LEU A 131 36.58 10.12 7.12
CA LEU A 131 35.26 10.45 6.61
C LEU A 131 34.63 9.34 5.75
N VAL A 132 35.45 8.60 4.99
CA VAL A 132 34.96 7.45 4.22
C VAL A 132 34.60 6.28 5.13
N ILE A 133 35.43 5.98 6.14
CA ILE A 133 35.14 4.94 7.13
C ILE A 133 33.84 5.25 7.87
N GLN A 134 33.70 6.47 8.40
CA GLN A 134 32.49 6.93 9.08
C GLN A 134 31.25 6.77 8.21
N LYS A 135 31.33 7.18 6.94
CA LYS A 135 30.23 7.04 6.01
C LYS A 135 29.86 5.57 5.76
N GLU A 136 30.83 4.67 5.68
CA GLU A 136 30.57 3.23 5.52
C GLU A 136 29.93 2.63 6.78
N GLU A 137 30.41 2.99 7.97
CA GLU A 137 29.84 2.60 9.26
C GLU A 137 28.40 3.12 9.43
N ASP A 138 28.16 4.40 9.15
CA ASP A 138 26.84 5.03 9.21
C ASP A 138 25.85 4.33 8.25
N ASN A 139 26.29 3.99 7.03
CA ASN A 139 25.46 3.28 6.06
C ASN A 139 25.13 1.87 6.54
N LEU A 140 26.08 1.16 7.14
CA LEU A 140 25.86 -0.17 7.70
C LEU A 140 24.87 -0.10 8.87
N LEU A 141 25.04 0.86 9.78
CA LEU A 141 24.11 1.10 10.88
C LEU A 141 22.71 1.39 10.36
N LEU A 142 22.58 2.27 9.35
CA LEU A 142 21.30 2.56 8.71
C LEU A 142 20.67 1.30 8.11
N GLN A 143 21.47 0.45 7.45
CA GLN A 143 20.98 -0.80 6.87
C GLN A 143 20.45 -1.76 7.94
N VAL A 144 21.17 -1.92 9.06
CA VAL A 144 20.72 -2.73 10.21
C VAL A 144 19.43 -2.17 10.80
N GLN A 145 19.35 -0.85 11.02
CA GLN A 145 18.14 -0.21 11.53
C GLN A 145 16.94 -0.39 10.60
N LEU A 146 17.14 -0.29 9.28
CA LEU A 146 16.10 -0.55 8.29
C LEU A 146 15.62 -2.01 8.35
N GLN A 147 16.54 -2.96 8.47
CA GLN A 147 16.23 -4.38 8.63
C GLN A 147 15.39 -4.61 9.90
N ASP A 148 15.77 -4.00 11.02
CA ASP A 148 15.02 -4.10 12.28
C ASP A 148 13.60 -3.55 12.14
N ILE A 149 13.44 -2.37 11.55
CA ILE A 149 12.12 -1.77 11.29
C ILE A 149 11.23 -2.71 10.47
N PHE A 150 11.79 -3.35 9.45
CA PHE A 150 11.07 -4.32 8.62
C PHE A 150 10.72 -5.60 9.39
N ASN A 151 11.61 -6.06 10.28
CA ASN A 151 11.41 -7.23 11.13
C ASN A 151 10.34 -7.04 12.21
N TYR A 152 10.10 -5.80 12.68
CA TYR A 152 9.01 -5.50 13.63
C TYR A 152 7.61 -5.55 13.00
N GLN A 153 7.51 -5.61 11.67
CA GLN A 153 6.22 -5.67 11.00
C GLN A 153 5.64 -7.09 11.05
N ASN A 154 4.33 -7.19 11.24
CA ASN A 154 3.65 -8.48 11.33
C ASN A 154 3.34 -9.12 9.97
N ASN A 155 3.47 -8.35 8.89
CA ASN A 155 3.23 -8.79 7.53
C ASN A 155 4.56 -9.09 6.82
N ILE A 156 4.48 -9.79 5.68
CA ILE A 156 5.66 -10.07 4.85
C ILE A 156 6.04 -8.79 4.10
N ILE A 157 7.31 -8.40 4.17
CA ILE A 157 7.83 -7.22 3.49
C ILE A 157 8.99 -7.60 2.58
N ILE A 158 8.95 -7.08 1.36
CA ILE A 158 9.98 -7.29 0.33
C ILE A 158 10.33 -5.93 -0.28
N MET A 159 11.59 -5.52 -0.17
CA MET A 159 12.13 -4.40 -0.93
C MET A 159 12.70 -4.89 -2.24
N LEU A 160 12.33 -4.23 -3.32
CA LEU A 160 12.75 -4.52 -4.67
C LEU A 160 13.62 -3.39 -5.22
N LYS A 161 14.65 -3.77 -5.97
CA LYS A 161 15.43 -2.91 -6.86
C LYS A 161 15.44 -3.53 -8.24
N ASP A 162 15.01 -2.80 -9.26
CA ASP A 162 14.98 -3.29 -10.65
C ASP A 162 14.24 -4.64 -10.77
N LYS A 163 13.12 -4.78 -10.03
CA LYS A 163 12.29 -6.00 -9.92
C LYS A 163 12.90 -7.16 -9.14
N LYS A 164 14.14 -7.05 -8.67
CA LYS A 164 14.79 -8.08 -7.88
C LYS A 164 14.62 -7.80 -6.40
N PRO A 165 14.26 -8.80 -5.58
CA PRO A 165 14.33 -8.70 -4.14
C PRO A 165 15.75 -8.35 -3.67
N THR A 166 15.86 -7.32 -2.83
CA THR A 166 17.13 -6.87 -2.22
C THR A 166 17.12 -6.90 -0.70
N LEU A 167 15.94 -6.83 -0.09
CA LEU A 167 15.76 -6.91 1.36
C LEU A 167 14.44 -7.57 1.66
N VAL A 168 14.40 -8.42 2.67
CA VAL A 168 13.20 -9.11 3.15
C VAL A 168 13.19 -9.13 4.67
N ASN A 169 12.02 -9.17 5.29
CA ASN A 169 11.92 -9.31 6.73
C ASN A 169 11.87 -10.78 7.18
N HIS A 170 12.00 -11.03 8.48
CA HIS A 170 11.95 -12.40 9.03
C HIS A 170 10.64 -13.12 8.69
N ARG A 171 9.51 -12.42 8.63
CA ARG A 171 8.23 -13.02 8.21
C ARG A 171 8.30 -13.64 6.81
N PHE A 172 9.03 -13.03 5.88
CA PHE A 172 9.27 -13.62 4.56
C PHE A 172 10.08 -14.91 4.68
N LEU A 173 11.20 -14.87 5.42
CA LEU A 173 12.11 -16.00 5.61
C LEU A 173 11.38 -17.19 6.24
N ASP A 174 10.63 -16.95 7.32
CA ASP A 174 9.81 -17.94 8.01
C ASP A 174 8.74 -18.54 7.09
N PHE A 175 8.08 -17.71 6.26
CA PHE A 175 7.02 -18.15 5.36
C PHE A 175 7.51 -19.12 4.28
N PHE A 176 8.75 -18.92 3.80
CA PHE A 176 9.37 -19.76 2.77
C PHE A 176 10.37 -20.78 3.30
N ASP A 177 10.63 -20.79 4.62
CA ASP A 177 11.59 -21.66 5.31
C ASP A 177 12.99 -21.57 4.68
N VAL A 178 13.55 -20.36 4.68
CA VAL A 178 14.87 -20.04 4.10
C VAL A 178 15.68 -19.12 5.03
N ASP A 179 16.99 -19.32 5.10
CA ASP A 179 17.86 -18.51 5.98
C ASP A 179 18.09 -17.08 5.46
N ASN A 180 18.08 -16.92 4.14
CA ASN A 180 18.35 -15.66 3.48
C ASN A 180 17.65 -15.59 2.12
N ILE A 181 17.69 -14.40 1.52
CA ILE A 181 17.04 -14.10 0.24
C ILE A 181 17.69 -14.84 -0.94
N ASP A 182 19.00 -15.08 -0.89
CA ASP A 182 19.73 -15.73 -1.97
C ASP A 182 19.29 -17.20 -2.09
N ASN A 183 19.15 -17.91 -0.97
CA ASN A 183 18.60 -19.28 -0.92
C ASN A 183 17.19 -19.36 -1.53
N PHE A 184 16.37 -18.31 -1.39
CA PHE A 184 15.06 -18.25 -2.05
C PHE A 184 15.20 -18.05 -3.56
N LEU A 185 16.11 -17.18 -3.99
CA LEU A 185 16.32 -16.82 -5.40
C LEU A 185 17.04 -17.91 -6.21
N GLU A 186 17.76 -18.84 -5.58
CA GLU A 186 18.35 -20.01 -6.24
C GLU A 186 17.30 -20.91 -6.93
N LYS A 187 16.06 -20.89 -6.42
CA LYS A 187 14.93 -21.56 -7.07
C LYS A 187 14.53 -20.76 -8.32
N LYS A 188 14.82 -21.33 -9.50
CA LYS A 188 14.52 -20.70 -10.80
C LYS A 188 13.05 -20.21 -10.86
N ASP A 189 12.85 -18.96 -11.26
CA ASP A 189 11.55 -18.30 -11.42
C ASP A 189 10.71 -18.17 -10.13
N ALA A 190 11.28 -18.41 -8.94
CA ALA A 190 10.53 -18.42 -7.67
C ALA A 190 9.78 -17.12 -7.38
N PHE A 191 10.38 -15.97 -7.69
CA PHE A 191 9.71 -14.68 -7.53
C PHE A 191 8.72 -14.37 -8.66
N ASP A 192 9.05 -14.77 -9.90
CA ASP A 192 8.23 -14.53 -11.08
C ASP A 192 6.94 -15.35 -11.07
N SER A 193 6.96 -16.52 -10.43
CA SER A 193 5.84 -17.47 -10.28
C SER A 193 5.21 -17.47 -8.88
N LEU A 194 5.50 -16.44 -8.07
CA LEU A 194 5.09 -16.35 -6.67
C LEU A 194 3.56 -16.46 -6.47
N LEU A 195 2.78 -15.81 -7.34
CA LEU A 195 1.33 -15.72 -7.20
C LEU A 195 0.62 -16.81 -8.00
N LEU A 196 -0.20 -17.60 -7.31
CA LEU A 196 -1.02 -18.68 -7.88
C LEU A 196 -2.26 -18.13 -8.61
N GLU A 197 -2.70 -18.86 -9.64
CA GLU A 197 -3.87 -18.54 -10.46
C GLU A 197 -5.18 -18.52 -9.66
N HIS A 198 -6.02 -17.51 -9.94
CA HIS A 198 -7.38 -17.36 -9.42
C HIS A 198 -8.13 -16.24 -10.17
N ASP A 199 -9.38 -16.48 -10.60
CA ASP A 199 -10.13 -15.59 -11.50
C ASP A 199 -10.32 -14.16 -10.98
N GLU A 200 -10.64 -14.01 -9.70
CA GLU A 200 -10.91 -12.71 -9.06
C GLU A 200 -9.67 -12.03 -8.45
N PHE A 201 -8.50 -12.71 -8.44
CA PHE A 201 -7.32 -12.22 -7.72
C PHE A 201 -6.24 -11.72 -8.68
N LEU A 202 -5.24 -11.04 -8.14
CA LEU A 202 -4.01 -10.80 -8.89
C LEU A 202 -3.16 -12.09 -8.88
N TYR A 203 -2.85 -12.60 -10.06
CA TYR A 203 -2.06 -13.82 -10.23
C TYR A 203 -1.07 -13.72 -11.39
N THR A 204 -0.20 -14.73 -11.49
CA THR A 204 0.79 -14.82 -12.56
C THR A 204 0.19 -15.41 -13.83
N THR A 205 0.03 -14.60 -14.88
CA THR A 205 -0.36 -15.10 -16.22
C THR A 205 0.86 -15.40 -17.09
N GLN A 206 1.89 -14.57 -16.98
CA GLN A 206 3.22 -14.72 -17.58
C GLN A 206 4.28 -14.13 -16.63
N ALA A 207 5.57 -14.39 -16.88
CA ALA A 207 6.66 -13.87 -16.06
C ALA A 207 6.51 -12.36 -15.75
N ASN A 208 6.49 -12.01 -14.46
CA ASN A 208 6.42 -10.64 -13.96
C ASN A 208 5.18 -9.81 -14.37
N THR A 209 4.10 -10.43 -14.82
CA THR A 209 2.84 -9.72 -15.18
C THR A 209 2.17 -9.09 -13.96
N TRP A 210 2.05 -9.86 -12.88
CA TRP A 210 1.44 -9.38 -11.63
C TRP A 210 2.22 -8.19 -11.03
N TYR A 211 3.55 -8.26 -11.05
CA TYR A 211 4.43 -7.19 -10.56
C TYR A 211 4.19 -5.88 -11.32
N LYS A 212 4.15 -5.94 -12.66
CA LYS A 212 3.90 -4.75 -13.49
C LYS A 212 2.54 -4.12 -13.14
N GLN A 213 1.53 -4.94 -12.90
CA GLN A 213 0.20 -4.46 -12.53
C GLN A 213 0.19 -3.81 -11.14
N ALA A 214 0.77 -4.47 -10.13
CA ALA A 214 0.84 -3.94 -8.77
C ALA A 214 1.62 -2.61 -8.71
N CYS A 215 2.76 -2.52 -9.41
CA CYS A 215 3.58 -1.31 -9.43
C CYS A 215 3.01 -0.19 -10.32
N LYS A 216 2.09 -0.49 -11.25
CA LYS A 216 1.42 0.54 -12.08
C LYS A 216 0.42 1.37 -11.29
N THR A 217 -0.18 0.80 -10.24
CA THR A 217 -1.08 1.52 -9.33
C THR A 217 -0.60 1.40 -7.88
N PRO A 218 0.48 2.10 -7.51
CA PRO A 218 1.00 2.06 -6.14
C PRO A 218 -0.06 2.47 -5.13
N GLY A 219 -0.13 1.77 -4.01
CA GLY A 219 -1.09 2.03 -2.95
C GLY A 219 -2.37 1.20 -3.02
N LYS A 220 -2.73 0.69 -4.21
CA LYS A 220 -3.85 -0.23 -4.43
C LYS A 220 -3.61 -1.55 -3.69
N LEU A 221 -4.69 -2.11 -3.14
CA LEU A 221 -4.69 -3.41 -2.50
C LEU A 221 -5.16 -4.49 -3.48
N TYR A 222 -4.54 -5.66 -3.42
CA TYR A 222 -4.87 -6.81 -4.27
C TYR A 222 -5.04 -8.08 -3.46
N HIS A 223 -6.08 -8.85 -3.75
CA HIS A 223 -6.13 -10.24 -3.34
C HIS A 223 -5.07 -11.03 -4.10
N THR A 224 -4.35 -11.91 -3.40
CA THR A 224 -3.33 -12.79 -3.96
C THR A 224 -3.36 -14.15 -3.27
N LYS A 225 -2.82 -15.16 -3.94
CA LYS A 225 -2.69 -16.51 -3.40
C LYS A 225 -1.24 -16.97 -3.56
N ILE A 226 -0.61 -17.44 -2.49
CA ILE A 226 0.82 -17.83 -2.47
C ILE A 226 0.95 -19.17 -1.74
N LYS A 227 1.86 -20.05 -2.18
CA LYS A 227 2.21 -21.26 -1.40
C LYS A 227 3.29 -20.96 -0.37
N ASN A 228 3.10 -21.41 0.86
CA ASN A 228 4.16 -21.43 1.86
C ASN A 228 5.15 -22.60 1.62
N SER A 229 6.18 -22.72 2.48
CA SER A 229 7.15 -23.81 2.44
C SER A 229 6.53 -25.22 2.52
N ALA A 230 5.42 -25.37 3.26
CA ALA A 230 4.66 -26.62 3.37
C ALA A 230 3.80 -26.94 2.13
N GLY A 231 3.77 -26.05 1.13
CA GLY A 231 2.96 -26.20 -0.08
C GLY A 231 1.48 -25.82 0.09
N GLU A 232 1.10 -25.29 1.24
CA GLU A 232 -0.25 -24.84 1.55
C GLU A 232 -0.52 -23.51 0.86
N ALA A 233 -1.70 -23.38 0.23
CA ALA A 233 -2.10 -22.11 -0.37
C ALA A 233 -2.63 -21.15 0.70
N ARG A 234 -2.02 -19.97 0.76
CA ARG A 234 -2.35 -18.88 1.68
C ARG A 234 -3.01 -17.74 0.90
N HIS A 235 -3.98 -17.08 1.52
CA HIS A 235 -4.66 -15.90 0.98
C HIS A 235 -4.02 -14.66 1.56
N LEU A 236 -3.37 -13.83 0.74
CA LEU A 236 -2.73 -12.61 1.19
C LEU A 236 -3.25 -11.37 0.46
N ILE A 237 -3.21 -10.23 1.14
CA ILE A 237 -3.41 -8.91 0.52
C ILE A 237 -2.07 -8.30 0.18
N LEU A 238 -1.82 -8.10 -1.12
CA LEU A 238 -0.63 -7.42 -1.63
C LEU A 238 -0.87 -5.91 -1.73
N LYS A 239 0.10 -5.14 -1.26
CA LYS A 239 0.23 -3.71 -1.55
C LYS A 239 1.63 -3.39 -2.07
N ALA A 240 1.71 -2.69 -3.20
CA ALA A 240 2.97 -2.13 -3.69
C ALA A 240 3.06 -0.63 -3.35
N ARG A 241 4.20 -0.18 -2.82
CA ARG A 241 4.53 1.23 -2.60
C ARG A 241 5.80 1.59 -3.35
N LYS A 242 5.78 2.73 -4.04
CA LYS A 242 6.96 3.30 -4.69
C LYS A 242 7.78 4.07 -3.67
N ILE A 243 9.10 3.95 -3.71
CA ILE A 243 9.98 4.80 -2.89
C ILE A 243 10.07 6.19 -3.55
N PRO A 244 9.81 7.29 -2.82
CA PRO A 244 9.92 8.64 -3.36
C PRO A 244 11.29 8.89 -4.00
N ASN A 245 11.31 9.57 -5.14
CA ASN A 245 12.53 9.95 -5.88
C ASN A 245 13.42 8.77 -6.33
N LYS A 246 12.88 7.54 -6.37
CA LYS A 246 13.59 6.32 -6.78
C LYS A 246 12.70 5.45 -7.67
N ASP A 247 12.81 5.62 -8.99
CA ASP A 247 11.86 4.99 -9.94
C ASP A 247 11.90 3.47 -9.98
N ASN A 248 13.06 2.88 -9.70
CA ASN A 248 13.26 1.43 -9.78
C ASN A 248 13.12 0.71 -8.42
N TYR A 249 12.67 1.43 -7.38
CA TYR A 249 12.55 0.89 -6.03
C TYR A 249 11.11 0.81 -5.57
N PHE A 250 10.73 -0.37 -5.09
CA PHE A 250 9.40 -0.65 -4.57
C PHE A 250 9.50 -1.41 -3.26
N VAL A 251 8.53 -1.20 -2.39
CA VAL A 251 8.28 -2.03 -1.21
C VAL A 251 6.96 -2.75 -1.44
N LEU A 252 7.00 -4.07 -1.41
CA LEU A 252 5.82 -4.91 -1.39
C LEU A 252 5.53 -5.30 0.05
N SER A 253 4.26 -5.26 0.44
CA SER A 253 3.77 -5.85 1.68
C SER A 253 2.68 -6.88 1.38
N PHE A 254 2.71 -8.00 2.09
CA PHE A 254 1.68 -9.04 2.01
C PHE A 254 1.11 -9.33 3.40
N ASP A 255 -0.15 -8.99 3.61
CA ASP A 255 -0.90 -9.30 4.83
C ASP A 255 -1.60 -10.66 4.68
N ASP A 256 -1.23 -11.66 5.49
CA ASP A 256 -1.88 -12.98 5.49
C ASP A 256 -3.28 -12.87 6.12
N ILE A 257 -4.30 -13.17 5.32
CA ILE A 257 -5.72 -13.16 5.70
C ILE A 257 -6.37 -14.53 5.53
N THR A 258 -5.58 -15.59 5.47
CA THR A 258 -6.05 -16.97 5.26
C THR A 258 -7.10 -17.38 6.28
N GLU A 259 -6.92 -17.01 7.55
CA GLU A 259 -7.85 -17.35 8.65
C GLU A 259 -9.25 -16.75 8.49
N LEU A 260 -9.43 -15.73 7.64
CA LEU A 260 -10.74 -15.15 7.35
C LEU A 260 -11.63 -16.08 6.52
N ASN A 261 -11.06 -17.11 5.87
CA ASN A 261 -11.78 -18.05 5.02
C ASN A 261 -12.66 -17.38 3.95
N LEU A 262 -12.26 -16.19 3.48
CA LEU A 262 -13.01 -15.41 2.48
C LEU A 262 -13.06 -16.08 1.11
N MET A 263 -12.24 -17.10 0.84
CA MET A 263 -12.28 -17.84 -0.43
C MET A 263 -13.69 -18.34 -0.75
N LYS A 264 -14.47 -18.75 0.28
CA LYS A 264 -15.87 -19.14 0.15
C LYS A 264 -16.79 -18.04 -0.42
N LEU A 265 -16.36 -16.77 -0.36
CA LEU A 265 -17.07 -15.61 -0.90
C LEU A 265 -16.75 -15.37 -2.37
N PHE A 266 -15.53 -15.69 -2.79
CA PHE A 266 -15.08 -15.54 -4.18
C PHE A 266 -15.46 -16.74 -5.05
N ASP A 267 -15.52 -17.94 -4.48
CA ASP A 267 -15.82 -19.19 -5.20
C ASP A 267 -17.32 -19.40 -5.53
N LYS A 268 -18.19 -18.44 -5.23
CA LYS A 268 -19.59 -18.73 -4.95
C LYS A 268 -20.52 -18.75 -6.17
N SER A 269 -20.90 -19.97 -6.54
CA SER A 269 -22.24 -20.30 -7.07
C SER A 269 -23.28 -20.30 -5.93
N SER A 270 -24.01 -19.19 -5.81
CA SER A 270 -25.44 -19.03 -5.43
C SER A 270 -26.12 -19.74 -4.23
N ALA A 271 -25.48 -20.58 -3.39
CA ALA A 271 -26.24 -21.39 -2.40
C ALA A 271 -26.17 -20.98 -0.91
N ASN A 272 -25.40 -19.95 -0.51
CA ASN A 272 -25.11 -19.72 0.92
C ASN A 272 -25.10 -18.24 1.38
N ASP A 273 -25.91 -17.37 0.76
CA ASP A 273 -25.77 -15.91 0.94
C ASP A 273 -26.15 -15.40 2.33
N ASP A 274 -27.12 -16.00 3.01
CA ASP A 274 -27.65 -15.44 4.26
C ASP A 274 -26.70 -15.57 5.44
N LYS A 275 -26.01 -16.71 5.60
CA LYS A 275 -25.01 -16.92 6.68
C LYS A 275 -23.76 -16.03 6.52
N ILE A 276 -23.47 -15.64 5.28
CA ILE A 276 -22.30 -14.85 4.91
C ILE A 276 -22.56 -13.35 5.06
N ASN A 277 -23.80 -12.91 4.83
CA ASN A 277 -24.22 -11.52 5.04
C ASN A 277 -24.22 -11.13 6.53
N GLU A 278 -24.05 -12.06 7.47
CA GLU A 278 -23.99 -11.80 8.92
C GLU A 278 -22.56 -11.92 9.50
N ASP A 279 -21.55 -12.22 8.65
CA ASP A 279 -20.16 -12.40 9.09
C ASP A 279 -19.48 -11.05 9.41
N THR A 280 -19.84 -10.51 10.58
CA THR A 280 -19.31 -9.24 11.08
C THR A 280 -17.82 -9.31 11.46
N GLU A 281 -17.32 -10.50 11.83
CA GLU A 281 -15.93 -10.70 12.23
C GLU A 281 -14.99 -10.56 11.02
N SER A 282 -15.32 -11.23 9.91
CA SER A 282 -14.57 -11.09 8.65
C SER A 282 -14.57 -9.66 8.14
N VAL A 283 -15.71 -8.95 8.22
CA VAL A 283 -15.79 -7.53 7.87
C VAL A 283 -14.84 -6.69 8.73
N LEU A 284 -14.83 -6.91 10.05
CA LEU A 284 -13.97 -6.15 10.97
C LEU A 284 -12.49 -6.40 10.69
N LYS A 285 -12.10 -7.65 10.45
CA LYS A 285 -10.71 -7.99 10.12
C LYS A 285 -10.28 -7.38 8.79
N LEU A 286 -11.14 -7.37 7.76
CA LEU A 286 -10.85 -6.65 6.51
C LEU A 286 -10.75 -5.13 6.70
N MET A 287 -11.62 -4.53 7.52
CA MET A 287 -11.51 -3.10 7.88
C MET A 287 -10.16 -2.82 8.55
N LYS A 288 -9.68 -3.73 9.40
CA LYS A 288 -8.35 -3.62 10.02
C LYS A 288 -7.24 -3.67 8.97
N VAL A 289 -7.32 -4.59 8.00
CA VAL A 289 -6.36 -4.64 6.87
C VAL A 289 -6.36 -3.34 6.06
N VAL A 290 -7.54 -2.78 5.75
CA VAL A 290 -7.67 -1.47 5.09
C VAL A 290 -7.01 -0.37 5.93
N HIS A 291 -7.29 -0.34 7.23
CA HIS A 291 -6.76 0.65 8.17
C HIS A 291 -5.24 0.58 8.30
N ASP A 292 -4.70 -0.61 8.55
CA ASP A 292 -3.26 -0.83 8.76
C ASP A 292 -2.47 -0.52 7.48
N ASN A 293 -3.11 -0.71 6.32
CA ASN A 293 -2.57 -0.28 5.05
C ASN A 293 -2.82 1.20 4.71
N SER A 294 -3.57 1.96 5.51
CA SER A 294 -4.01 3.33 5.18
C SER A 294 -4.64 3.42 3.79
N ALA A 295 -5.42 2.40 3.41
CA ALA A 295 -6.07 2.33 2.11
C ALA A 295 -7.33 3.19 2.09
N GLU A 296 -7.61 3.77 0.93
CA GLU A 296 -8.84 4.52 0.69
C GLU A 296 -10.03 3.56 0.55
N ILE A 297 -11.17 3.94 1.12
CA ILE A 297 -12.47 3.31 0.91
C ILE A 297 -13.44 4.32 0.34
N LYS A 298 -14.48 3.86 -0.36
CA LYS A 298 -15.55 4.74 -0.83
C LYS A 298 -16.76 4.62 0.07
N VAL A 299 -17.31 5.76 0.48
CA VAL A 299 -18.54 5.84 1.25
C VAL A 299 -19.66 6.20 0.28
N HIS A 300 -20.73 5.42 0.29
CA HIS A 300 -21.90 5.60 -0.54
C HIS A 300 -23.12 5.81 0.34
N ASN A 301 -23.83 6.92 0.11
CA ASN A 301 -25.13 7.17 0.70
C ASN A 301 -26.12 7.59 -0.40
N PHE A 302 -27.39 7.25 -0.19
CA PHE A 302 -28.44 7.44 -1.18
C PHE A 302 -29.48 8.44 -0.68
N TYR A 303 -29.35 9.71 -1.06
CA TYR A 303 -30.32 10.75 -0.73
C TYR A 303 -31.43 10.75 -1.77
N ARG A 304 -32.61 10.22 -1.43
CA ARG A 304 -33.78 10.16 -2.33
C ARG A 304 -33.46 9.51 -3.69
N GLY A 305 -32.58 8.51 -3.66
CA GLY A 305 -32.07 7.82 -4.85
C GLY A 305 -30.81 8.42 -5.49
N LEU A 306 -30.47 9.66 -5.15
CA LEU A 306 -29.23 10.30 -5.58
C LEU A 306 -28.03 9.67 -4.85
N THR A 307 -27.08 9.13 -5.61
CA THR A 307 -25.89 8.49 -5.04
C THR A 307 -24.83 9.54 -4.75
N ILE A 308 -24.50 9.71 -3.47
CA ILE A 308 -23.42 10.59 -3.00
C ILE A 308 -22.26 9.67 -2.58
N THR A 309 -21.15 9.80 -3.31
CA THR A 309 -19.96 8.99 -3.10
C THR A 309 -18.74 9.85 -2.89
N ASN A 310 -18.07 9.65 -1.76
CA ASN A 310 -16.82 10.30 -1.43
C ASN A 310 -15.81 9.29 -0.89
N PRO A 311 -14.50 9.52 -1.13
CA PRO A 311 -13.45 8.73 -0.53
C PRO A 311 -13.40 8.98 0.99
N ALA A 312 -12.91 7.98 1.72
CA ALA A 312 -12.70 8.03 3.14
C ALA A 312 -11.51 7.17 3.55
N VAL A 313 -10.99 7.44 4.74
CA VAL A 313 -9.90 6.67 5.36
C VAL A 313 -10.35 6.25 6.75
N LEU A 314 -10.08 4.99 7.10
CA LEU A 314 -10.30 4.49 8.45
C LEU A 314 -9.23 5.08 9.38
N THR A 315 -9.64 5.72 10.48
CA THR A 315 -8.72 6.31 11.47
C THR A 315 -8.63 5.50 12.75
N LYS A 316 -9.58 4.58 12.97
CA LYS A 316 -9.61 3.64 14.09
C LYS A 316 -10.47 2.44 13.71
N VAL A 317 -10.01 1.24 14.03
CA VAL A 317 -10.78 -0.01 13.89
C VAL A 317 -10.62 -0.84 15.15
N SER A 318 -11.74 -1.21 15.78
CA SER A 318 -11.77 -2.07 16.97
C SER A 318 -13.11 -2.78 17.08
N ASP A 319 -13.20 -3.83 17.90
CA ASP A 319 -14.43 -4.59 18.12
C ASP A 319 -15.60 -3.72 18.63
N LYS A 320 -15.30 -2.63 19.34
CA LYS A 320 -16.31 -1.74 19.93
C LYS A 320 -16.70 -0.60 19.00
N GLU A 321 -15.77 -0.13 18.19
CA GLU A 321 -15.92 1.11 17.43
C GLU A 321 -14.94 1.16 16.26
N THR A 322 -15.50 1.50 15.09
CA THR A 322 -14.78 1.89 13.89
C THR A 322 -15.04 3.35 13.62
N VAL A 323 -13.99 4.10 13.29
CA VAL A 323 -14.05 5.52 12.94
C VAL A 323 -13.47 5.71 11.55
N LEU A 324 -14.21 6.41 10.69
CA LEU A 324 -13.75 6.82 9.38
C LEU A 324 -13.75 8.34 9.27
N LYS A 325 -12.84 8.89 8.47
CA LYS A 325 -12.75 10.30 8.12
C LYS A 325 -13.14 10.47 6.65
N THR A 326 -14.01 11.43 6.35
CA THR A 326 -14.55 11.69 5.00
C THR A 326 -14.90 13.18 4.84
N SER A 327 -15.33 13.60 3.66
CA SER A 327 -15.70 14.99 3.40
C SER A 327 -16.95 15.45 4.17
N ASN A 328 -17.06 16.75 4.43
CA ASN A 328 -18.25 17.34 5.06
C ASN A 328 -19.54 17.10 4.25
N SER A 329 -19.46 17.02 2.92
CA SER A 329 -20.61 16.67 2.08
C SER A 329 -21.10 15.25 2.36
N GLN A 330 -20.19 14.32 2.63
CA GLN A 330 -20.55 12.96 3.00
C GLN A 330 -21.15 12.91 4.41
N LEU A 331 -20.56 13.64 5.38
CA LEU A 331 -21.11 13.72 6.74
C LEU A 331 -22.57 14.20 6.76
N LYS A 332 -22.85 15.22 5.93
CA LYS A 332 -24.20 15.77 5.76
C LYS A 332 -25.21 14.73 5.32
N VAL A 333 -24.91 13.95 4.28
CA VAL A 333 -25.86 12.93 3.81
C VAL A 333 -26.03 11.81 4.83
N VAL A 334 -24.97 11.44 5.55
CA VAL A 334 -25.02 10.38 6.57
C VAL A 334 -26.00 10.70 7.70
N GLN A 335 -26.19 11.97 8.05
CA GLN A 335 -27.21 12.37 9.04
C GLN A 335 -28.65 12.30 8.51
N LEU A 336 -28.83 12.36 7.18
CA LEU A 336 -30.14 12.41 6.53
C LEU A 336 -30.66 11.02 6.12
N VAL A 337 -29.79 10.01 6.11
CA VAL A 337 -30.13 8.65 5.65
C VAL A 337 -29.87 7.62 6.73
N LYS A 338 -30.63 6.53 6.70
CA LYS A 338 -30.51 5.46 7.71
C LYS A 338 -29.29 4.57 7.50
N ASN A 339 -28.87 4.40 6.24
CA ASN A 339 -27.89 3.40 5.84
C ASN A 339 -26.72 4.06 5.12
N THR A 340 -25.53 3.59 5.45
CA THR A 340 -24.28 3.93 4.76
C THR A 340 -23.68 2.66 4.19
N VAL A 341 -23.20 2.70 2.95
CA VAL A 341 -22.55 1.58 2.30
C VAL A 341 -21.08 1.93 2.07
N LEU A 342 -20.17 1.01 2.37
CA LEU A 342 -18.75 1.14 2.12
C LEU A 342 -18.34 0.18 1.00
N SER A 343 -17.43 0.60 0.13
CA SER A 343 -16.74 -0.28 -0.80
C SER A 343 -15.24 -0.10 -0.73
N SER A 344 -14.51 -1.18 -0.99
CA SER A 344 -13.05 -1.22 -1.04
C SER A 344 -12.62 -2.27 -2.05
N GLU A 345 -11.39 -2.18 -2.52
CA GLU A 345 -10.79 -3.11 -3.48
C GLU A 345 -10.64 -4.52 -2.92
N ILE A 346 -10.63 -4.65 -1.58
CA ILE A 346 -10.51 -5.94 -0.89
C ILE A 346 -11.81 -6.44 -0.24
N PHE A 347 -12.91 -5.71 -0.41
CA PHE A 347 -14.19 -6.20 0.05
C PHE A 347 -14.80 -7.07 -1.04
N PRO A 348 -15.11 -8.35 -0.76
CA PRO A 348 -15.75 -9.24 -1.74
C PRO A 348 -17.10 -8.69 -2.20
N THR A 349 -17.85 -8.07 -1.29
CA THR A 349 -19.06 -7.30 -1.57
C THR A 349 -19.09 -6.03 -0.72
N PRO A 350 -19.88 -5.00 -1.09
CA PRO A 350 -20.00 -3.79 -0.29
C PRO A 350 -20.44 -4.08 1.15
N VAL A 351 -20.01 -3.23 2.08
CA VAL A 351 -20.29 -3.35 3.52
C VAL A 351 -21.39 -2.37 3.90
N LEU A 352 -22.47 -2.86 4.50
CA LEU A 352 -23.57 -2.04 5.01
C LEU A 352 -23.34 -1.64 6.47
N ILE A 353 -23.54 -0.36 6.76
CA ILE A 353 -23.63 0.22 8.10
C ILE A 353 -25.08 0.67 8.32
N LYS A 354 -25.77 0.00 9.24
CA LYS A 354 -27.19 0.29 9.57
C LYS A 354 -27.36 1.35 10.65
N SER A 355 -26.31 1.64 11.42
CA SER A 355 -26.41 2.55 12.56
C SER A 355 -25.10 3.31 12.76
N ILE A 356 -25.21 4.63 12.64
CA ILE A 356 -24.15 5.58 12.91
C ILE A 356 -24.26 5.99 14.38
N LYS A 357 -23.16 5.88 15.12
CA LYS A 357 -23.10 6.25 16.53
C LYS A 357 -22.94 7.76 16.72
N LYS A 358 -21.99 8.37 15.99
CA LYS A 358 -21.69 9.80 16.05
C LYS A 358 -21.17 10.30 14.71
N VAL A 359 -21.57 11.50 14.34
CA VAL A 359 -20.99 12.31 13.25
C VAL A 359 -20.35 13.55 13.88
N ASP A 360 -19.12 13.88 13.47
CA ASP A 360 -18.33 14.99 14.01
C ASP A 360 -17.78 15.83 12.86
N PHE A 361 -18.35 17.02 12.66
CA PHE A 361 -18.01 17.90 11.53
C PHE A 361 -16.66 18.61 11.68
N GLU A 362 -16.25 18.92 12.90
CA GLU A 362 -14.95 19.55 13.16
C GLU A 362 -13.81 18.59 12.81
N LYS A 363 -13.92 17.33 13.25
CA LYS A 363 -12.92 16.30 12.96
C LYS A 363 -13.12 15.63 11.61
N GLN A 364 -14.26 15.87 10.97
CA GLN A 364 -14.70 15.25 9.73
C GLN A 364 -14.87 13.72 9.84
N THR A 365 -15.39 13.24 10.96
CA THR A 365 -15.43 11.80 11.28
C THR A 365 -16.83 11.23 11.48
N ILE A 366 -16.95 9.93 11.25
CA ILE A 366 -18.13 9.11 11.51
C ILE A 366 -17.69 7.91 12.35
N SER A 367 -18.41 7.62 13.43
CA SER A 367 -18.22 6.41 14.24
C SER A 367 -19.40 5.45 14.10
N PHE A 368 -19.11 4.16 14.05
CA PHE A 368 -20.10 3.08 13.96
C PHE A 368 -19.53 1.80 14.58
N SER A 369 -20.37 0.77 14.72
CA SER A 369 -19.90 -0.56 15.19
C SER A 369 -20.61 -1.73 14.55
N LYS A 370 -21.85 -1.56 14.10
CA LYS A 370 -22.60 -2.64 13.43
C LYS A 370 -22.43 -2.50 11.93
N MET A 371 -21.82 -3.52 11.34
CA MET A 371 -21.54 -3.60 9.92
C MET A 371 -21.63 -5.04 9.44
N GLN A 372 -21.97 -5.22 8.18
CA GLN A 372 -22.17 -6.55 7.61
C GLN A 372 -21.98 -6.49 6.09
N PHE A 373 -21.63 -7.61 5.46
CA PHE A 373 -21.62 -7.69 4.01
C PHE A 373 -23.03 -7.51 3.45
N LEU A 374 -23.09 -6.96 2.24
CA LEU A 374 -24.31 -6.72 1.50
C LEU A 374 -24.30 -7.61 0.26
N SER A 375 -25.31 -8.47 0.10
CA SER A 375 -25.45 -9.33 -1.08
C SER A 375 -25.77 -8.54 -2.35
N ARG A 376 -26.48 -7.42 -2.24
CA ARG A 376 -26.84 -6.54 -3.36
C ARG A 376 -26.87 -5.09 -2.94
N SER A 377 -26.14 -4.25 -3.66
CA SER A 377 -26.08 -2.81 -3.43
C SER A 377 -26.83 -2.03 -4.49
N ALA A 378 -27.29 -0.83 -4.12
CA ALA A 378 -27.76 0.14 -5.10
C ALA A 378 -26.63 0.60 -6.05
N THR A 379 -25.36 0.42 -5.67
CA THR A 379 -24.19 0.64 -6.55
C THR A 379 -24.11 -0.34 -7.71
N ASP A 380 -24.76 -1.51 -7.61
CA ASP A 380 -24.69 -2.56 -8.65
C ASP A 380 -25.70 -2.30 -9.77
N ARG A 381 -26.56 -1.28 -9.61
CA ARG A 381 -27.63 -0.97 -10.56
C ARG A 381 -27.06 -0.27 -11.79
N LYS A 382 -27.39 -0.77 -12.97
CA LYS A 382 -27.08 -0.12 -14.26
C LYS A 382 -27.77 1.24 -14.43
N TYR A 383 -28.96 1.41 -13.85
CA TYR A 383 -29.75 2.64 -13.94
C TYR A 383 -30.06 3.20 -12.56
N ILE A 384 -29.88 4.51 -12.41
CA ILE A 384 -30.27 5.24 -11.19
C ILE A 384 -31.79 5.13 -10.98
N ARG A 385 -32.21 5.08 -9.72
CA ARG A 385 -33.61 5.14 -9.30
C ARG A 385 -33.77 6.39 -8.45
N LEU A 386 -34.71 7.26 -8.77
CA LEU A 386 -34.92 8.53 -8.06
C LEU A 386 -36.32 8.59 -7.45
N GLU A 387 -36.43 9.22 -6.28
CA GLU A 387 -37.72 9.63 -5.74
C GLU A 387 -38.30 10.73 -6.65
N PRO A 388 -39.52 10.57 -7.18
CA PRO A 388 -40.11 11.58 -8.05
C PRO A 388 -40.58 12.80 -7.23
N GLU A 389 -41.23 13.78 -7.87
CA GLU A 389 -41.76 14.98 -7.21
C GLU A 389 -43.05 14.69 -6.43
N LYS A 390 -43.46 15.61 -5.54
CA LYS A 390 -44.57 15.41 -4.58
C LYS A 390 -45.97 15.34 -5.19
N ASP A 391 -46.13 15.61 -6.49
CA ASP A 391 -47.43 15.64 -7.19
C ASP A 391 -47.52 14.60 -8.32
N THR A 392 -46.91 13.44 -8.12
CA THR A 392 -47.01 12.34 -9.08
C THR A 392 -48.30 11.56 -8.89
N ARG A 393 -48.83 11.01 -9.98
CA ARG A 393 -49.98 10.11 -9.93
C ARG A 393 -49.67 8.81 -10.64
N ILE A 394 -50.17 7.72 -10.09
CA ILE A 394 -50.07 6.41 -10.71
C ILE A 394 -51.43 5.71 -10.63
N SER A 395 -51.79 5.02 -11.69
CA SER A 395 -52.94 4.12 -11.73
C SER A 395 -52.49 2.78 -12.28
N LEU A 396 -52.78 1.72 -11.53
CA LEU A 396 -52.50 0.34 -11.90
C LEU A 396 -53.79 -0.31 -12.40
N PHE A 397 -53.68 -1.16 -13.42
CA PHE A 397 -54.79 -1.92 -13.98
C PHE A 397 -54.39 -3.38 -14.14
N TYR A 398 -55.22 -4.28 -13.62
CA TYR A 398 -55.10 -5.73 -13.79
C TYR A 398 -56.35 -6.25 -14.47
N GLN A 399 -56.19 -6.99 -15.57
CA GLN A 399 -57.31 -7.49 -16.39
C GLN A 399 -58.32 -6.38 -16.73
N GLU A 400 -57.82 -5.22 -17.18
CA GLU A 400 -58.61 -4.02 -17.52
C GLU A 400 -59.35 -3.36 -16.35
N ARG A 401 -59.24 -3.89 -15.13
CA ARG A 401 -59.82 -3.31 -13.92
C ARG A 401 -58.79 -2.45 -13.19
N LYS A 402 -59.17 -1.21 -12.89
CA LYS A 402 -58.34 -0.29 -12.11
C LYS A 402 -58.21 -0.80 -10.66
N PHE A 403 -57.02 -0.70 -10.09
CA PHE A 403 -56.81 -0.91 -8.66
C PHE A 403 -57.62 0.13 -7.88
N THR A 404 -58.40 -0.34 -6.91
CA THR A 404 -59.14 0.52 -5.97
C THR A 404 -58.28 0.96 -4.80
N ALA A 405 -57.18 0.26 -4.54
CA ALA A 405 -56.21 0.58 -3.50
C ALA A 405 -55.46 1.89 -3.81
N GLU A 406 -55.06 2.59 -2.75
CA GLU A 406 -54.19 3.76 -2.87
C GLU A 406 -52.83 3.32 -3.39
N CYS A 407 -52.31 4.03 -4.39
CA CYS A 407 -51.05 3.74 -5.04
C CYS A 407 -50.16 4.99 -5.00
N SER A 408 -48.89 4.82 -4.61
CA SER A 408 -47.91 5.90 -4.61
C SER A 408 -46.57 5.44 -5.20
N ILE A 409 -45.89 6.33 -5.90
CA ILE A 409 -44.58 6.04 -6.49
C ILE A 409 -43.51 6.28 -5.44
N LEU A 410 -42.73 5.26 -5.12
CA LEU A 410 -41.60 5.37 -4.20
C LEU A 410 -40.32 5.78 -4.94
N ASP A 411 -40.05 5.15 -6.08
CA ASP A 411 -38.92 5.49 -6.95
C ASP A 411 -39.17 5.11 -8.40
N ILE A 412 -38.45 5.75 -9.33
CA ILE A 412 -38.55 5.50 -10.77
C ILE A 412 -37.16 5.47 -11.43
N SER A 413 -36.99 4.62 -12.45
CA SER A 413 -35.81 4.51 -13.31
C SER A 413 -36.18 4.43 -14.79
N LEU A 414 -35.20 4.28 -15.67
CA LEU A 414 -35.47 4.08 -17.10
C LEU A 414 -36.12 2.74 -17.46
N VAL A 415 -36.09 1.75 -16.56
CA VAL A 415 -36.53 0.37 -16.84
C VAL A 415 -37.49 -0.20 -15.80
N SER A 416 -37.71 0.52 -14.69
CA SER A 416 -38.55 0.04 -13.61
C SER A 416 -39.08 1.17 -12.74
N ILE A 417 -40.18 0.90 -12.05
CA ILE A 417 -40.80 1.76 -11.05
C ILE A 417 -41.11 0.96 -9.79
N LYS A 418 -40.87 1.55 -8.62
CA LYS A 418 -41.30 1.00 -7.34
C LYS A 418 -42.57 1.71 -6.89
N VAL A 419 -43.62 0.94 -6.65
CA VAL A 419 -44.95 1.45 -6.32
C VAL A 419 -45.37 0.84 -5.00
N GLN A 420 -45.79 1.67 -4.06
CA GLN A 420 -46.45 1.19 -2.86
C GLN A 420 -47.96 1.14 -3.11
N VAL A 421 -48.60 0.06 -2.71
CA VAL A 421 -50.06 -0.10 -2.74
C VAL A 421 -50.59 -0.47 -1.36
N SER A 422 -51.76 0.06 -0.98
CA SER A 422 -52.36 -0.25 0.32
C SER A 422 -52.96 -1.67 0.39
N ALA A 423 -53.35 -2.24 -0.75
CA ALA A 423 -53.84 -3.62 -0.85
C ALA A 423 -53.58 -4.19 -2.26
N LEU A 424 -53.31 -5.49 -2.35
CA LEU A 424 -53.17 -6.21 -3.61
C LEU A 424 -54.50 -6.88 -4.01
N PRO A 425 -54.98 -6.69 -5.25
CA PRO A 425 -56.07 -7.50 -5.79
C PRO A 425 -55.71 -8.99 -5.84
N PRO A 426 -56.67 -9.91 -5.66
CA PRO A 426 -56.44 -11.34 -5.82
C PRO A 426 -55.87 -11.67 -7.21
N GLY A 427 -54.86 -12.55 -7.26
CA GLY A 427 -54.21 -12.99 -8.50
C GLY A 427 -53.06 -12.11 -9.00
N VAL A 428 -52.71 -11.03 -8.29
CA VAL A 428 -51.51 -10.24 -8.58
C VAL A 428 -50.30 -10.87 -7.90
N GLU A 429 -49.45 -11.50 -8.69
CA GLU A 429 -48.24 -12.19 -8.24
C GLU A 429 -47.03 -11.78 -9.10
N THR A 430 -45.84 -12.31 -8.79
CA THR A 430 -44.65 -12.10 -9.63
C THR A 430 -44.87 -12.59 -11.06
N SER A 431 -44.26 -11.91 -12.02
CA SER A 431 -44.37 -12.09 -13.48
C SER A 431 -45.71 -11.73 -14.11
N VAL A 432 -46.72 -11.34 -13.32
CA VAL A 432 -48.03 -10.89 -13.79
C VAL A 432 -47.90 -9.55 -14.55
N PRO A 433 -48.52 -9.42 -15.73
CA PRO A 433 -48.56 -8.16 -16.45
C PRO A 433 -49.57 -7.19 -15.80
N LEU A 434 -49.16 -5.93 -15.64
CA LEU A 434 -50.02 -4.84 -15.21
C LEU A 434 -49.94 -3.69 -16.21
N ASN A 435 -51.09 -3.14 -16.58
CA ASN A 435 -51.16 -1.88 -17.31
C ASN A 435 -50.97 -0.73 -16.31
N VAL A 436 -50.07 0.19 -16.61
CA VAL A 436 -49.71 1.29 -15.69
C VAL A 436 -49.82 2.62 -16.42
N SER A 437 -50.53 3.56 -15.80
CA SER A 437 -50.56 4.96 -16.19
C SER A 437 -49.85 5.79 -15.14
N ILE A 438 -48.75 6.44 -15.54
CA ILE A 438 -47.90 7.28 -14.69
C ILE A 438 -48.02 8.72 -15.18
N ILE A 439 -48.24 9.65 -14.26
CA ILE A 439 -48.23 11.09 -14.52
C ILE A 439 -47.13 11.71 -13.68
N LEU A 440 -46.10 12.21 -14.35
CA LEU A 440 -44.96 12.89 -13.74
C LEU A 440 -45.08 14.39 -14.04
N PRO A 441 -45.05 15.27 -13.02
CA PRO A 441 -45.09 16.70 -13.25
C PRO A 441 -43.81 17.16 -13.98
N THR A 442 -43.95 18.13 -14.88
CA THR A 442 -42.80 18.84 -15.48
C THR A 442 -43.15 20.33 -15.56
N ASN A 443 -42.14 21.18 -15.75
CA ASN A 443 -42.34 22.64 -15.86
C ASN A 443 -43.19 23.07 -17.07
N ALA A 444 -43.33 22.22 -18.09
CA ALA A 444 -44.08 22.53 -19.31
C ALA A 444 -45.44 21.82 -19.33
N GLN A 445 -45.42 20.51 -19.55
CA GLN A 445 -46.61 19.66 -19.52
C GLN A 445 -46.30 18.35 -18.79
N PRO A 446 -47.26 17.79 -18.02
CA PRO A 446 -47.04 16.52 -17.34
C PRO A 446 -46.63 15.43 -18.34
N LEU A 447 -45.59 14.68 -18.00
CA LEU A 447 -45.19 13.50 -18.75
C LEU A 447 -46.13 12.36 -18.38
N ILE A 448 -46.94 11.92 -19.34
CA ILE A 448 -47.86 10.81 -19.19
C ILE A 448 -47.23 9.56 -19.83
N ILE A 449 -47.04 8.52 -19.04
CA ILE A 449 -46.50 7.23 -19.48
C ILE A 449 -47.58 6.18 -19.27
N ASN A 450 -48.13 5.68 -20.38
CA ASN A 450 -49.01 4.52 -20.38
C ASN A 450 -48.20 3.34 -20.93
N THR A 451 -47.97 2.31 -20.12
CA THR A 451 -47.16 1.17 -20.53
C THR A 451 -47.62 -0.12 -19.87
N ASN A 452 -47.32 -1.24 -20.53
CA ASN A 452 -47.40 -2.56 -19.93
C ASN A 452 -46.16 -2.80 -19.07
N THR A 453 -46.38 -3.30 -17.87
CA THR A 453 -45.33 -3.66 -16.92
C THR A 453 -45.43 -5.12 -16.54
N ARG A 454 -44.39 -5.68 -15.95
CA ARG A 454 -44.43 -6.99 -15.28
C ARG A 454 -44.00 -6.82 -13.83
N VAL A 455 -44.73 -7.47 -12.92
CA VAL A 455 -44.37 -7.50 -11.49
C VAL A 455 -43.09 -8.31 -11.33
N PHE A 456 -41.97 -7.66 -11.05
CA PHE A 456 -40.71 -8.35 -10.83
C PHE A 456 -40.57 -8.87 -9.40
N ARG A 457 -41.03 -8.08 -8.42
CA ARG A 457 -40.99 -8.42 -7.00
C ARG A 457 -42.12 -7.75 -6.26
N ILE A 458 -42.60 -8.40 -5.21
CA ILE A 458 -43.55 -7.86 -4.24
C ILE A 458 -42.88 -7.96 -2.87
N ASP A 459 -42.70 -6.84 -2.19
CA ASP A 459 -42.27 -6.82 -0.78
C ASP A 459 -43.48 -6.51 0.10
N GLU A 460 -43.83 -7.41 1.01
CA GLU A 460 -44.94 -7.21 1.94
C GLU A 460 -44.46 -6.38 3.16
N ASN A 461 -45.17 -5.30 3.44
CA ASN A 461 -45.00 -4.48 4.63
C ASN A 461 -46.24 -4.63 5.53
N PRO A 462 -46.17 -4.30 6.84
CA PRO A 462 -47.28 -4.53 7.77
C PRO A 462 -48.64 -3.91 7.39
N LYS A 463 -48.68 -2.92 6.49
CA LYS A 463 -49.90 -2.21 6.05
C LYS A 463 -49.92 -1.89 4.55
N SER A 464 -49.00 -2.43 3.78
CA SER A 464 -48.86 -2.09 2.35
C SER A 464 -48.01 -3.13 1.63
N PHE A 465 -48.00 -3.07 0.31
CA PHE A 465 -47.13 -3.87 -0.54
C PHE A 465 -46.30 -2.95 -1.43
N ASP A 466 -45.02 -3.21 -1.53
CA ASP A 466 -44.15 -2.53 -2.47
C ASP A 466 -43.97 -3.41 -3.71
N LEU A 467 -44.56 -3.01 -4.84
CA LEU A 467 -44.36 -3.65 -6.14
C LEU A 467 -43.17 -3.04 -6.86
N ILE A 468 -42.26 -3.88 -7.33
CA ILE A 468 -41.25 -3.50 -8.31
C ILE A 468 -41.77 -3.91 -9.68
N LEU A 469 -42.14 -2.93 -10.50
CA LEU A 469 -42.70 -3.13 -11.84
C LEU A 469 -41.62 -2.84 -12.88
N MET A 470 -41.35 -3.79 -13.76
CA MET A 470 -40.42 -3.65 -14.88
C MET A 470 -41.19 -3.24 -16.13
N TYR A 471 -40.63 -2.32 -16.91
CA TYR A 471 -41.18 -1.92 -18.20
C TYR A 471 -40.08 -1.76 -19.24
N GLU A 472 -40.50 -1.81 -20.49
CA GLU A 472 -39.70 -1.42 -21.63
C GLU A 472 -40.36 -0.21 -22.28
N LEU A 473 -39.59 0.85 -22.48
CA LEU A 473 -40.05 2.09 -23.12
C LEU A 473 -39.23 2.31 -24.37
N HIS A 474 -39.89 2.79 -25.43
CA HIS A 474 -39.27 3.06 -26.72
C HIS A 474 -39.44 4.54 -27.12
N ASP A 475 -38.60 4.96 -28.06
CA ASP A 475 -38.70 6.22 -28.80
C ASP A 475 -38.88 7.46 -27.90
N LYS A 476 -39.93 8.25 -28.19
CA LYS A 476 -40.23 9.54 -27.56
C LYS A 476 -40.44 9.41 -26.06
N THR A 477 -41.15 8.39 -25.59
CA THR A 477 -41.46 8.23 -24.15
C THR A 477 -40.19 7.95 -23.35
N LEU A 478 -39.30 7.12 -23.86
CA LEU A 478 -38.00 6.87 -23.23
C LEU A 478 -37.15 8.15 -23.19
N TYR A 479 -37.13 8.93 -24.27
CA TYR A 479 -36.43 10.22 -24.33
C TYR A 479 -36.97 11.20 -23.27
N MET A 480 -38.29 11.37 -23.21
CA MET A 480 -38.92 12.27 -22.23
C MET A 480 -38.67 11.82 -20.79
N LEU A 481 -38.69 10.51 -20.50
CA LEU A 481 -38.37 10.00 -19.16
C LEU A 481 -36.89 10.24 -18.81
N LYS A 482 -35.96 10.12 -19.77
CA LYS A 482 -34.55 10.48 -19.56
C LYS A 482 -34.40 11.96 -19.20
N GLU A 483 -35.07 12.86 -19.92
CA GLU A 483 -35.06 14.30 -19.59
C GLU A 483 -35.67 14.58 -18.22
N TYR A 484 -36.81 13.97 -17.89
CA TYR A 484 -37.41 14.08 -16.57
C TYR A 484 -36.44 13.64 -15.46
N MET A 485 -35.82 12.47 -15.62
CA MET A 485 -34.87 11.94 -14.64
C MET A 485 -33.64 12.84 -14.48
N ALA A 486 -33.09 13.37 -15.57
CA ALA A 486 -31.96 14.31 -15.52
C ALA A 486 -32.33 15.61 -14.79
N ASN A 487 -33.50 16.18 -15.08
CA ASN A 487 -34.00 17.37 -14.40
C ASN A 487 -34.26 17.09 -12.92
N ARG A 488 -34.89 15.96 -12.59
CA ARG A 488 -35.13 15.54 -11.20
C ARG A 488 -33.83 15.38 -10.43
N GLN A 489 -32.81 14.79 -11.05
CA GLN A 489 -31.48 14.66 -10.47
C GLN A 489 -30.86 16.02 -10.16
N MET A 490 -30.94 16.98 -11.08
CA MET A 490 -30.44 18.35 -10.84
C MET A 490 -31.17 19.05 -9.69
N ILE A 491 -32.50 18.90 -9.61
CA ILE A 491 -33.30 19.46 -8.52
C ILE A 491 -32.87 18.86 -7.18
N LEU A 492 -32.74 17.53 -7.10
CA LEU A 492 -32.30 16.84 -5.89
C LEU A 492 -30.87 17.23 -5.49
N ILE A 493 -29.97 17.48 -6.44
CA ILE A 493 -28.63 18.01 -6.16
C ILE A 493 -28.71 19.40 -5.52
N ARG A 494 -29.54 20.29 -6.08
CA ARG A 494 -29.73 21.66 -5.54
C ARG A 494 -30.33 21.62 -4.15
N GLU A 495 -31.38 20.82 -3.96
CA GLU A 495 -32.03 20.57 -2.66
C GLU A 495 -31.00 20.08 -1.64
N PHE A 496 -30.22 19.05 -1.98
CA PHE A 496 -29.19 18.53 -1.09
C PHE A 496 -28.14 19.59 -0.73
N ARG A 497 -27.72 20.41 -1.68
CA ARG A 497 -26.76 21.50 -1.43
C ARG A 497 -27.33 22.57 -0.50
N SER A 498 -28.60 22.94 -0.65
CA SER A 498 -29.25 24.00 0.12
C SER A 498 -29.67 23.61 1.54
N LEU A 499 -29.70 22.30 1.88
CA LEU A 499 -30.07 21.88 3.24
C LEU A 499 -29.11 22.48 4.29
N GLU A 500 -29.61 23.33 5.18
CA GLU A 500 -28.84 23.74 6.36
C GLU A 500 -28.86 22.58 7.38
N LEU A 501 -27.69 22.23 7.92
CA LEU A 501 -27.59 21.25 8.99
C LEU A 501 -27.78 21.95 10.33
N LYS A 502 -28.49 21.31 11.25
CA LYS A 502 -28.36 21.61 12.68
C LYS A 502 -26.97 21.12 13.10
N LEU A 503 -26.03 22.06 13.19
CA LEU A 503 -24.66 21.84 13.68
C LEU A 503 -24.68 21.36 15.13
#